data_AF-A0A4U0H486-F1
#
_entry.id   AF-A0A4U0H486-F1
#
_cell.length_a   1.000
_cell.length_b   1.000
_cell.length_c   1.000
_cell.angle_alpha   90.00
_cell.angle_beta   90.00
_cell.angle_gamma   90.00
#
_symmetry.space_group_name_H-M   'P 1'
#
loop_
_entity.id
_entity.type
_entity.pdbx_description
1 polymer ?
#
loop_
_entity_poly.entity_id
_entity_poly.type
_entity_poly.pdbx_seq_one_letter_code
_entity_poly.pdbx_strand_id
1 'polypeptide(L)'
;MKKLLLTMTAVAGLTFASNAQEFGFEKGNFLVEGNFNSSNTNDKNAKEKTATFNFNPKAGYFVTDKIAVGLELAFGQNKETDYENDDLKLVDTEKAFGIGAFGRYYFLEVGSRFKTYTEVGAGYVNTTGETKVGAESEDLPKVNGFGANAGIGANYFLTDKIAVNFAFANVISFGSTKADVDGAESVTSFNTNVNVFNNFFNEATFGLTFKF
;
A
#
# COMPACT_ATOMS: atom_id res chain seq x y z
N MET A 1 41.85 30.60 8.34
CA MET A 1 41.26 30.04 7.10
C MET A 1 40.15 29.02 7.35
N LYS A 2 40.31 28.04 8.27
CA LYS A 2 39.26 27.02 8.54
C LYS A 2 37.93 27.57 9.07
N LYS A 3 37.96 28.67 9.85
CA LYS A 3 36.75 29.31 10.41
C LYS A 3 35.95 30.12 9.37
N LEU A 4 36.60 30.59 8.30
CA LEU A 4 35.98 31.40 7.24
C LEU A 4 35.24 30.50 6.23
N LEU A 5 35.76 29.29 5.99
CA LEU A 5 35.09 28.28 5.17
C LEU A 5 33.76 27.87 5.82
N LEU A 6 33.76 27.63 7.14
CA LEU A 6 32.58 27.15 7.87
C LEU A 6 31.43 28.18 7.88
N THR A 7 31.75 29.47 8.04
CA THR A 7 30.74 30.54 7.95
C THR A 7 30.27 30.77 6.52
N MET A 8 31.14 30.62 5.51
CA MET A 8 30.71 30.72 4.11
C MET A 8 29.83 29.56 3.67
N THR A 9 30.10 28.33 4.15
CA THR A 9 29.22 27.18 3.93
C THR A 9 27.88 27.34 4.66
N ALA A 10 27.88 27.92 5.88
CA ALA A 10 26.66 28.21 6.60
C ALA A 10 25.80 29.28 5.91
N VAL A 11 26.42 30.36 5.42
CA VAL A 11 25.73 31.44 4.69
C VAL A 11 25.24 30.94 3.32
N ALA A 12 26.04 30.15 2.59
CA ALA A 12 25.60 29.53 1.34
C ALA A 12 24.44 28.55 1.57
N GLY A 13 24.49 27.75 2.64
CA GLY A 13 23.40 26.84 3.05
C GLY A 13 22.10 27.56 3.38
N LEU A 14 22.17 28.76 3.99
CA LEU A 14 21.00 29.59 4.27
C LEU A 14 20.42 30.25 3.01
N THR A 15 21.24 30.54 1.99
CA THR A 15 20.74 31.08 0.70
C THR A 15 20.12 30.03 -0.22
N PHE A 16 20.41 28.74 -0.03
CA PHE A 16 19.69 27.67 -0.75
C PHE A 16 18.31 27.36 -0.12
N ALA A 17 18.13 27.71 1.15
CA ALA A 17 16.86 27.55 1.87
C ALA A 17 15.83 28.67 1.58
N SER A 18 16.19 29.67 0.77
CA SER A 18 15.29 30.79 0.41
C SER A 18 14.58 30.63 -0.93
N ASN A 19 14.71 29.48 -1.61
CA ASN A 19 13.74 29.12 -2.64
C ASN A 19 12.47 28.70 -1.90
N ALA A 20 11.36 29.39 -2.13
CA ALA A 20 10.07 28.99 -1.58
C ALA A 20 9.83 27.53 -1.98
N GLN A 21 9.96 26.62 -1.00
CA GLN A 21 9.84 25.19 -1.26
C GLN A 21 8.38 24.90 -1.59
N GLU A 22 8.10 24.67 -2.88
CA GLU A 22 6.74 24.44 -3.35
C GLU A 22 6.32 23.00 -3.01
N PHE A 23 5.55 22.90 -1.93
CA PHE A 23 5.02 21.65 -1.42
C PHE A 23 3.72 21.33 -2.16
N GLY A 24 3.73 20.26 -2.93
CA GLY A 24 2.60 19.86 -3.76
C GLY A 24 3.04 19.23 -5.06
N PHE A 25 2.05 19.01 -5.91
CA PHE A 25 2.20 18.40 -7.22
C PHE A 25 1.69 19.37 -8.27
N GLU A 26 2.32 19.36 -9.44
CA GLU A 26 1.90 20.14 -10.60
C GLU A 26 1.80 19.20 -11.80
N LYS A 27 1.11 19.66 -12.85
CA LYS A 27 1.10 18.95 -14.12
C LYS A 27 2.52 18.61 -14.59
N GLY A 28 2.73 17.37 -14.99
CA GLY A 28 4.02 16.87 -15.44
C GLY A 28 4.86 16.17 -14.36
N ASN A 29 4.53 16.34 -13.08
CA ASN A 29 5.22 15.63 -12.00
C ASN A 29 4.94 14.13 -12.09
N PHE A 30 5.90 13.33 -11.65
CA PHE A 30 5.71 11.92 -11.35
C PHE A 30 5.64 11.70 -9.84
N LEU A 31 4.75 10.83 -9.41
CA LEU A 31 4.75 10.29 -8.05
C LEU A 31 5.18 8.83 -8.08
N VAL A 32 6.06 8.45 -7.17
CA VAL A 32 6.36 7.05 -6.85
C VAL A 32 6.06 6.86 -5.38
N GLU A 33 5.13 5.96 -5.09
CA GLU A 33 4.62 5.74 -3.73
C GLU A 33 4.75 4.26 -3.37
N GLY A 34 4.99 3.95 -2.10
CA GLY A 34 4.98 2.58 -1.61
C GLY A 34 4.34 2.52 -0.24
N ASN A 35 3.24 1.77 -0.13
CA ASN A 35 2.61 1.46 1.14
C ASN A 35 3.02 0.07 1.59
N PHE A 36 3.34 -0.07 2.87
CA PHE A 36 3.80 -1.32 3.44
C PHE A 36 3.05 -1.63 4.74
N ASN A 37 2.67 -2.89 4.92
CA ASN A 37 2.07 -3.40 6.14
C ASN A 37 2.68 -4.78 6.46
N SER A 38 3.03 -5.00 7.72
CA SER A 38 3.36 -6.34 8.22
C SER A 38 2.92 -6.51 9.65
N SER A 39 2.44 -7.72 9.94
CA SER A 39 1.99 -8.15 11.25
C SER A 39 2.48 -9.55 11.53
N ASN A 40 2.71 -9.86 12.80
CA ASN A 40 3.07 -11.19 13.26
C ASN A 40 2.34 -11.46 14.58
N THR A 41 1.67 -12.59 14.65
CA THR A 41 0.94 -13.07 15.84
C THR A 41 1.44 -14.46 16.20
N ASN A 42 1.58 -14.72 17.50
CA ASN A 42 1.94 -16.04 18.03
C ASN A 42 1.01 -16.36 19.19
N ASP A 43 -0.07 -17.08 18.90
CA ASP A 43 -1.03 -17.52 19.90
C ASP A 43 -0.61 -18.89 20.44
N LYS A 44 -0.12 -18.90 21.67
CA LYS A 44 0.30 -20.14 22.35
C LYS A 44 -0.87 -20.97 22.85
N ASN A 45 -2.06 -20.40 23.02
CA ASN A 45 -3.24 -21.13 23.46
C ASN A 45 -3.84 -21.91 22.30
N ALA A 46 -3.92 -21.28 21.12
CA ALA A 46 -4.32 -21.94 19.88
C ALA A 46 -3.19 -22.78 19.25
N LYS A 47 -1.94 -22.57 19.70
CA LYS A 47 -0.73 -23.10 19.06
C LYS A 47 -0.67 -22.74 17.57
N GLU A 48 -0.86 -21.46 17.30
CA GLU A 48 -0.94 -20.89 15.94
C GLU A 48 0.06 -19.73 15.82
N LYS A 49 0.69 -19.61 14.66
CA LYS A 49 1.49 -18.42 14.29
C LYS A 49 1.07 -17.91 12.94
N THR A 50 0.79 -16.61 12.89
CA THR A 50 0.31 -15.95 11.68
C THR A 50 1.22 -14.78 11.36
N ALA A 51 1.73 -14.74 10.13
CA ALA A 51 2.62 -13.70 9.64
C ALA A 51 2.08 -13.16 8.32
N THR A 52 1.81 -11.86 8.29
CA THR A 52 1.29 -11.18 7.10
C THR A 52 2.28 -10.11 6.65
N PHE A 53 2.42 -9.99 5.34
CA PHE A 53 3.23 -8.98 4.67
C PHE A 53 2.46 -8.48 3.44
N ASN A 54 2.34 -7.17 3.30
CA ASN A 54 1.73 -6.52 2.14
C ASN A 54 2.58 -5.33 1.71
N PHE A 55 2.85 -5.23 0.40
CA PHE A 55 3.54 -4.10 -0.20
C PHE A 55 2.86 -3.68 -1.49
N ASN A 56 2.54 -2.39 -1.59
CA ASN A 56 1.79 -1.81 -2.71
C ASN A 56 2.54 -0.61 -3.30
N PRO A 57 3.51 -0.84 -4.21
CA PRO A 57 4.15 0.25 -4.92
C PRO A 57 3.25 0.79 -6.04
N LYS A 58 3.29 2.10 -6.24
CA LYS A 58 2.52 2.84 -7.23
C LYS A 58 3.43 3.83 -7.96
N ALA A 59 3.16 4.03 -9.24
CA ALA A 59 3.75 5.09 -10.03
C ALA A 59 2.65 5.85 -10.77
N GLY A 60 2.60 7.17 -10.61
CA GLY A 60 1.58 8.03 -11.22
C GLY A 60 2.18 9.25 -11.90
N TYR A 61 1.47 9.78 -12.88
CA TYR A 61 1.80 10.97 -13.63
C TYR A 61 0.68 12.00 -13.49
N PHE A 62 1.04 13.24 -13.14
CA PHE A 62 0.09 14.34 -13.00
C PHE A 62 -0.28 14.90 -14.38
N VAL A 63 -1.49 14.58 -14.85
CA VAL A 63 -2.05 15.09 -16.10
C VAL A 63 -2.59 16.52 -15.96
N THR A 64 -2.89 16.92 -14.72
CA THR A 64 -3.20 18.28 -14.29
C THR A 64 -2.54 18.54 -12.93
N ASP A 65 -2.62 19.76 -12.42
CA ASP A 65 -2.07 20.11 -11.09
C ASP A 65 -2.76 19.38 -9.93
N LYS A 66 -3.89 18.71 -10.19
CA LYS A 66 -4.66 18.00 -9.15
C LYS A 66 -5.01 16.56 -9.49
N ILE A 67 -4.79 16.12 -10.73
CA ILE A 67 -5.18 14.78 -11.19
C ILE A 67 -3.92 14.02 -11.59
N ALA A 68 -3.72 12.87 -10.96
CA ALA A 68 -2.74 11.88 -11.34
C ALA A 68 -3.42 10.61 -11.87
N VAL A 69 -2.81 9.98 -12.85
CA VAL A 69 -3.17 8.64 -13.32
C VAL A 69 -1.93 7.76 -13.27
N GLY A 70 -2.10 6.48 -12.98
CA GLY A 70 -0.95 5.64 -12.75
C GLY A 70 -1.22 4.16 -12.74
N LEU A 71 -0.16 3.41 -12.49
CA LEU A 71 -0.16 1.96 -12.31
C LEU A 71 0.22 1.62 -10.88
N GLU A 72 -0.33 0.53 -10.40
CA GLU A 72 -0.03 -0.02 -9.08
C GLU A 72 0.28 -1.50 -9.19
N LEU A 73 1.17 -1.96 -8.31
CA LEU A 73 1.39 -3.38 -8.07
C LEU A 73 0.97 -3.72 -6.64
N ALA A 74 0.70 -4.99 -6.41
CA ALA A 74 0.44 -5.53 -5.08
C ALA A 74 1.25 -6.80 -4.89
N PHE A 75 1.93 -6.89 -3.74
CA PHE A 75 2.62 -8.09 -3.29
C PHE A 75 2.09 -8.41 -1.90
N GLY A 76 1.48 -9.58 -1.75
CA GLY A 76 0.96 -10.08 -0.49
C GLY A 76 1.59 -11.41 -0.14
N GLN A 77 1.82 -11.65 1.15
CA GLN A 77 2.12 -12.96 1.68
C GLN A 77 1.38 -13.13 3.01
N ASN A 78 0.65 -14.23 3.12
CA ASN A 78 0.10 -14.69 4.39
C ASN A 78 0.70 -16.06 4.71
N LYS A 79 1.20 -16.23 5.92
CA LYS A 79 1.74 -17.50 6.38
C LYS A 79 1.10 -17.85 7.71
N GLU A 80 0.47 -19.01 7.75
CA GLU A 80 -0.13 -19.60 8.94
C GLU A 80 0.67 -20.84 9.33
N THR A 81 0.80 -21.10 10.63
CA THR A 81 1.52 -22.25 11.13
C THR A 81 0.81 -22.78 12.35
N ASP A 82 0.17 -23.93 12.18
CA ASP A 82 -0.53 -24.66 13.23
C ASP A 82 0.33 -25.79 13.75
N TYR A 83 0.32 -25.95 15.06
CA TYR A 83 1.02 -27.04 15.73
C TYR A 83 -0.02 -27.98 16.36
N GLU A 84 -0.33 -29.10 15.69
CA GLU A 84 -1.17 -30.14 16.30
C GLU A 84 -0.50 -30.70 17.56
N ASN A 85 0.80 -31.02 17.46
CA ASN A 85 1.67 -31.50 18.54
C ASN A 85 3.08 -30.86 18.41
N ASP A 86 4.00 -31.12 19.34
CA ASP A 86 5.34 -30.50 19.33
C ASP A 86 6.15 -30.79 18.04
N ASP A 87 5.83 -31.90 17.34
CA ASP A 87 6.54 -32.37 16.14
C ASP A 87 5.81 -32.15 14.80
N LEU A 88 4.47 -32.12 14.80
CA LEU A 88 3.65 -31.98 13.59
C LEU A 88 3.24 -30.53 13.38
N LYS A 89 3.72 -29.95 12.27
CA LYS A 89 3.45 -28.56 11.88
C LYS A 89 2.75 -28.57 10.54
N LEU A 90 1.56 -27.97 10.50
CA LEU A 90 0.89 -27.59 9.28
C LEU A 90 1.26 -26.14 8.99
N VAL A 91 1.75 -25.87 7.79
CA VAL A 91 2.18 -24.53 7.38
C VAL A 91 1.50 -24.20 6.07
N ASP A 92 0.56 -23.26 6.13
CA ASP A 92 -0.07 -22.70 4.93
C ASP A 92 0.65 -21.41 4.55
N THR A 93 0.99 -21.28 3.29
CA THR A 93 1.60 -20.07 2.74
C THR A 93 0.89 -19.65 1.49
N GLU A 94 0.27 -18.48 1.51
CA GLU A 94 -0.33 -17.84 0.35
C GLU A 94 0.51 -16.65 -0.09
N LYS A 95 0.62 -16.46 -1.40
CA LYS A 95 1.30 -15.33 -2.04
C LYS A 95 0.39 -14.73 -3.07
N ALA A 96 0.24 -13.42 -3.03
CA ALA A 96 -0.55 -12.65 -3.98
C ALA A 96 0.36 -11.74 -4.80
N PHE A 97 0.12 -11.69 -6.11
CA PHE A 97 0.68 -10.70 -7.01
C PHE A 97 -0.45 -10.02 -7.76
N GLY A 98 -0.49 -8.69 -7.71
CA GLY A 98 -1.49 -7.89 -8.39
C GLY A 98 -0.90 -6.79 -9.25
N ILE A 99 -1.66 -6.41 -10.27
CA ILE A 99 -1.41 -5.25 -11.13
C ILE A 99 -2.72 -4.49 -11.31
N GLY A 100 -2.64 -3.17 -11.25
CA GLY A 100 -3.79 -2.31 -11.41
C GLY A 100 -3.44 -0.96 -12.01
N ALA A 101 -4.48 -0.21 -12.31
CA ALA A 101 -4.40 1.20 -12.67
C ALA A 101 -5.24 2.02 -11.71
N PHE A 102 -4.84 3.27 -11.49
CA PHE A 102 -5.56 4.17 -10.61
C PHE A 102 -5.66 5.59 -11.19
N GLY A 103 -6.69 6.30 -10.76
CA GLY A 103 -6.85 7.73 -10.94
C GLY A 103 -7.00 8.40 -9.59
N ARG A 104 -6.19 9.43 -9.32
CA ARG A 104 -6.13 10.14 -8.04
C ARG A 104 -6.45 11.62 -8.26
N TYR A 105 -7.37 12.16 -7.46
CA TYR A 105 -7.73 13.58 -7.46
C TYR A 105 -7.44 14.22 -6.10
N TYR A 106 -6.58 15.24 -6.09
CA TYR A 106 -6.27 16.05 -4.92
C TYR A 106 -7.31 17.15 -4.75
N PHE A 107 -8.23 16.96 -3.80
CA PHE A 107 -9.42 17.81 -3.66
C PHE A 107 -9.26 18.88 -2.57
N LEU A 108 -8.36 18.68 -1.60
CA LEU A 108 -8.19 19.60 -0.48
C LEU A 108 -6.73 19.68 -0.04
N GLU A 109 -6.28 20.91 0.19
CA GLU A 109 -4.94 21.25 0.68
C GLU A 109 -5.10 21.98 2.02
N VAL A 110 -4.52 21.43 3.08
CA VAL A 110 -4.58 22.03 4.42
C VAL A 110 -3.20 22.58 4.76
N GLY A 111 -3.06 23.90 4.62
CA GLY A 111 -1.74 24.54 4.64
C GLY A 111 -0.88 24.14 3.44
N SER A 112 0.43 24.36 3.51
CA SER A 112 1.32 24.11 2.37
C SER A 112 1.67 22.63 2.20
N ARG A 113 1.79 21.85 3.29
CA ARG A 113 2.38 20.50 3.27
C ARG A 113 1.39 19.35 3.22
N PHE A 114 0.13 19.57 3.59
CA PHE A 114 -0.85 18.49 3.68
C PHE A 114 -1.75 18.50 2.44
N LYS A 115 -1.66 17.44 1.63
CA LYS A 115 -2.42 17.28 0.38
C LYS A 115 -3.30 16.05 0.50
N THR A 116 -4.61 16.24 0.54
CA THR A 116 -5.56 15.13 0.61
C THR A 116 -6.08 14.77 -0.77
N TYR A 117 -6.35 13.48 -0.97
CA TYR A 117 -6.79 12.96 -2.24
C TYR A 117 -7.88 11.91 -2.08
N THR A 118 -8.68 11.77 -3.12
CA THR A 118 -9.46 10.57 -3.37
C THR A 118 -8.83 9.80 -4.52
N GLU A 119 -8.95 8.48 -4.49
CA GLU A 119 -8.40 7.60 -5.50
C GLU A 119 -9.45 6.57 -5.89
N VAL A 120 -9.52 6.30 -7.19
CA VAL A 120 -10.25 5.15 -7.73
C VAL A 120 -9.24 4.22 -8.39
N GLY A 121 -9.37 2.93 -8.14
CA GLY A 121 -8.49 1.90 -8.66
C GLY A 121 -9.26 0.74 -9.25
N ALA A 122 -8.66 0.07 -10.23
CA ALA A 122 -9.12 -1.22 -10.71
C ALA A 122 -7.91 -2.08 -11.07
N GLY A 123 -8.01 -3.38 -10.80
CA GLY A 123 -6.88 -4.26 -10.99
C GLY A 123 -7.24 -5.73 -11.00
N TYR A 124 -6.21 -6.51 -11.29
CA TYR A 124 -6.21 -7.96 -11.30
C TYR A 124 -5.23 -8.48 -10.25
N VAL A 125 -5.56 -9.58 -9.60
CA VAL A 125 -4.69 -10.28 -8.65
C VAL A 125 -4.67 -11.76 -8.96
N ASN A 126 -3.50 -12.37 -8.84
CA ASN A 126 -3.31 -13.80 -8.82
C ASN A 126 -2.77 -14.20 -7.44
N THR A 127 -3.37 -15.21 -6.85
CA THR A 127 -2.95 -15.82 -5.59
C THR A 127 -2.55 -17.26 -5.85
N THR A 128 -1.41 -17.65 -5.30
CA THR A 128 -0.91 -19.03 -5.26
C THR A 128 -0.65 -19.40 -3.82
N GLY A 129 -0.78 -20.67 -3.46
CA GLY A 129 -0.40 -21.12 -2.13
C GLY A 129 0.20 -22.51 -2.11
N GLU A 130 0.73 -22.87 -0.95
CA GLU A 130 1.22 -24.20 -0.62
C GLU A 130 0.82 -24.54 0.81
N THR A 131 0.48 -25.81 1.05
CA THR A 131 0.29 -26.40 2.38
C THR A 131 1.42 -27.38 2.63
N LYS A 132 2.10 -27.26 3.77
CA LYS A 132 3.17 -28.17 4.19
C LYS A 132 2.77 -28.90 5.45
N VAL A 133 2.92 -30.22 5.45
CA VAL A 133 2.74 -31.07 6.63
C VAL A 133 4.01 -31.87 6.85
N GLY A 134 4.80 -31.45 7.85
CA GLY A 134 6.13 -32.03 8.07
C GLY A 134 7.07 -31.78 6.89
N ALA A 135 7.48 -32.84 6.19
CA ALA A 135 8.37 -32.76 5.03
C ALA A 135 7.63 -32.76 3.68
N GLU A 136 6.33 -33.05 3.68
CA GLU A 136 5.50 -33.09 2.47
C GLU A 136 4.94 -31.69 2.18
N SER A 137 4.74 -31.39 0.89
CA SER A 137 4.23 -30.11 0.41
C SER A 137 3.25 -30.34 -0.74
N GLU A 138 2.11 -29.66 -0.69
CA GLU A 138 1.09 -29.67 -1.74
C GLU A 138 0.78 -28.23 -2.16
N ASP A 139 0.70 -27.99 -3.47
CA ASP A 139 0.34 -26.68 -4.01
C ASP A 139 -1.18 -26.48 -3.93
N LEU A 140 -1.61 -25.33 -3.43
CA LEU A 140 -3.00 -24.93 -3.44
C LEU A 140 -3.41 -24.46 -4.85
N PRO A 141 -4.69 -24.66 -5.23
CA PRO A 141 -5.19 -24.12 -6.48
C PRO A 141 -4.95 -22.62 -6.62
N LYS A 142 -4.54 -22.19 -7.82
CA LYS A 142 -4.39 -20.77 -8.11
C LYS A 142 -5.74 -20.08 -8.04
N VAL A 143 -5.78 -18.87 -7.51
CA VAL A 143 -6.99 -18.04 -7.47
C VAL A 143 -6.72 -16.77 -8.26
N ASN A 144 -7.61 -16.46 -9.19
CA ASN A 144 -7.56 -15.27 -10.01
C ASN A 144 -8.69 -14.33 -9.60
N GLY A 145 -8.41 -13.04 -9.54
CA GLY A 145 -9.42 -12.07 -9.16
C GLY A 145 -9.26 -10.74 -9.87
N PHE A 146 -10.38 -10.02 -9.97
CA PHE A 146 -10.41 -8.64 -10.40
C PHE A 146 -11.22 -7.82 -9.40
N GLY A 147 -10.91 -6.53 -9.31
CA GLY A 147 -11.61 -5.66 -8.40
C GLY A 147 -11.52 -4.20 -8.79
N ALA A 148 -12.39 -3.41 -8.17
CA ALA A 148 -12.39 -1.97 -8.25
C ALA A 148 -12.60 -1.39 -6.85
N ASN A 149 -11.99 -0.25 -6.59
CA ASN A 149 -12.09 0.42 -5.29
C ASN A 149 -12.13 1.94 -5.45
N ALA A 150 -12.65 2.60 -4.42
CA ALA A 150 -12.59 4.03 -4.24
C ALA A 150 -12.26 4.35 -2.79
N GLY A 151 -11.28 5.22 -2.56
CA GLY A 151 -10.74 5.52 -1.24
C GLY A 151 -10.34 6.98 -1.06
N ILE A 152 -9.89 7.28 0.15
CA ILE A 152 -9.33 8.58 0.53
C ILE A 152 -7.96 8.40 1.19
N GLY A 153 -7.09 9.39 0.99
CA GLY A 153 -5.77 9.42 1.60
C GLY A 153 -5.22 10.83 1.70
N ALA A 154 -4.03 10.94 2.25
CA ALA A 154 -3.31 12.20 2.39
C ALA A 154 -1.80 12.01 2.26
N ASN A 155 -1.15 13.01 1.68
CA ASN A 155 0.30 13.17 1.69
C ASN A 155 0.68 14.32 2.63
N TYR A 156 1.67 14.10 3.48
CA TYR A 156 2.31 15.15 4.26
C TYR A 156 3.76 15.34 3.80
N PHE A 157 4.04 16.45 3.13
CA PHE A 157 5.36 16.75 2.58
C PHE A 157 6.38 17.06 3.69
N LEU A 158 7.42 16.23 3.78
CA LEU A 158 8.60 16.44 4.62
C LEU A 158 9.57 17.43 3.95
N THR A 159 9.75 17.26 2.64
CA THR A 159 10.48 18.15 1.71
C THR A 159 9.60 18.40 0.48
N ASP A 160 10.02 19.22 -0.48
CA ASP A 160 9.36 19.38 -1.80
C ASP A 160 9.28 18.09 -2.60
N LYS A 161 10.16 17.11 -2.32
CA LYS A 161 10.27 15.86 -3.09
C LYS A 161 9.85 14.60 -2.33
N ILE A 162 9.69 14.67 -1.01
CA ILE A 162 9.40 13.51 -0.17
C ILE A 162 8.22 13.84 0.72
N ALA A 163 7.19 13.00 0.67
CA ALA A 163 6.03 13.06 1.53
C ALA A 163 5.80 11.71 2.24
N VAL A 164 5.24 11.77 3.44
CA VAL A 164 4.64 10.60 4.07
C VAL A 164 3.25 10.41 3.45
N ASN A 165 2.93 9.19 3.03
CA ASN A 165 1.59 8.81 2.58
C ASN A 165 0.81 8.17 3.72
N PHE A 166 -0.45 8.58 3.83
CA PHE A 166 -1.45 8.00 4.72
C PHE A 166 -2.63 7.59 3.83
N ALA A 167 -2.80 6.30 3.57
CA ALA A 167 -4.01 5.79 2.92
C ALA A 167 -4.97 5.34 4.03
N PHE A 168 -6.13 5.99 4.19
CA PHE A 168 -6.98 5.82 5.37
C PHE A 168 -7.85 4.56 5.32
N ALA A 169 -8.34 4.19 4.14
CA ALA A 169 -8.95 2.90 3.75
C ALA A 169 -9.73 3.09 2.43
N ASN A 170 -10.10 1.98 1.79
CA ASN A 170 -11.12 2.02 0.74
C ASN A 170 -12.50 2.31 1.36
N VAL A 171 -13.17 3.34 0.87
CA VAL A 171 -14.54 3.69 1.26
C VAL A 171 -15.53 2.74 0.58
N ILE A 172 -15.25 2.34 -0.66
CA ILE A 172 -16.02 1.36 -1.42
C ILE A 172 -15.06 0.40 -2.09
N SER A 173 -15.37 -0.90 -2.09
CA SER A 173 -14.66 -1.88 -2.89
C SER A 173 -15.58 -2.95 -3.44
N PHE A 174 -15.24 -3.43 -4.63
CA PHE A 174 -15.82 -4.59 -5.27
C PHE A 174 -14.69 -5.55 -5.65
N GLY A 175 -14.90 -6.84 -5.45
CA GLY A 175 -13.96 -7.87 -5.87
C GLY A 175 -14.69 -9.13 -6.34
N SER A 176 -14.12 -9.81 -7.31
CA SER A 176 -14.53 -11.14 -7.74
C SER A 176 -13.30 -12.02 -7.81
N THR A 177 -13.33 -13.18 -7.18
CA THR A 177 -12.26 -14.19 -7.23
C THR A 177 -12.80 -15.51 -7.73
N LYS A 178 -11.95 -16.32 -8.36
CA LYS A 178 -12.28 -17.65 -8.85
C LYS A 178 -11.05 -18.55 -8.77
N ALA A 179 -11.22 -19.75 -8.23
CA ALA A 179 -10.19 -20.78 -8.26
C ALA A 179 -10.01 -21.35 -9.69
N ASP A 180 -8.77 -21.61 -10.08
CA ASP A 180 -8.38 -22.16 -11.38
C ASP A 180 -8.47 -23.69 -11.37
N VAL A 181 -9.68 -24.19 -11.13
CA VAL A 181 -10.03 -25.62 -11.15
C VAL A 181 -11.35 -25.82 -11.89
N ASP A 182 -11.53 -27.00 -12.46
CA ASP A 182 -12.73 -27.31 -13.22
C ASP A 182 -13.98 -27.28 -12.32
N GLY A 183 -15.08 -26.73 -12.84
CA GLY A 183 -16.33 -26.55 -12.09
C GLY A 183 -16.34 -25.43 -11.05
N ALA A 184 -15.26 -24.66 -10.84
CA ALA A 184 -15.25 -23.56 -9.89
C ALA A 184 -16.15 -22.38 -10.31
N GLU A 185 -16.88 -21.83 -9.35
CA GLU A 185 -17.69 -20.61 -9.50
C GLU A 185 -16.96 -19.40 -8.91
N SER A 186 -17.33 -18.20 -9.36
CA SER A 186 -16.77 -16.95 -8.83
C SER A 186 -17.41 -16.55 -7.50
N VAL A 187 -16.59 -16.13 -6.54
CA VAL A 187 -17.05 -15.49 -5.31
C VAL A 187 -16.92 -13.98 -5.47
N THR A 188 -18.03 -13.26 -5.31
CA THR A 188 -18.08 -11.80 -5.43
C THR A 188 -18.33 -11.14 -4.07
N SER A 189 -17.64 -10.05 -3.80
CA SER A 189 -17.86 -9.22 -2.61
C SER A 189 -18.02 -7.76 -2.98
N PHE A 190 -18.86 -7.06 -2.21
CA PHE A 190 -19.03 -5.62 -2.27
C PHE A 190 -19.00 -5.08 -0.85
N ASN A 191 -18.13 -4.11 -0.59
CA ASN A 191 -17.90 -3.56 0.73
C ASN A 191 -18.04 -2.04 0.70
N THR A 192 -18.61 -1.50 1.77
CA THR A 192 -18.71 -0.06 2.00
C THR A 192 -18.30 0.27 3.43
N ASN A 193 -17.31 1.15 3.58
CA ASN A 193 -16.80 1.61 4.87
C ASN A 193 -17.27 3.04 5.16
N VAL A 194 -18.59 3.27 5.04
CA VAL A 194 -19.22 4.55 5.35
C VAL A 194 -19.67 4.53 6.81
N ASN A 195 -19.33 5.56 7.59
CA ASN A 195 -19.65 5.66 9.02
C ASN A 195 -19.03 4.55 9.88
N VAL A 196 -17.77 4.20 9.63
CA VAL A 196 -17.01 3.34 10.55
C VAL A 196 -16.74 4.13 11.83
N PHE A 197 -17.46 3.80 12.91
CA PHE A 197 -17.31 4.44 14.22
C PHE A 197 -16.09 3.95 15.00
N ASN A 198 -15.38 2.95 14.49
CA ASN A 198 -14.05 2.56 14.96
C ASN A 198 -13.00 3.58 14.49
N ASN A 199 -11.85 3.62 15.16
CA ASN A 199 -10.75 4.49 14.79
C ASN A 199 -10.29 4.19 13.35
N PHE A 200 -10.58 5.12 12.42
CA PHE A 200 -10.20 4.99 11.00
C PHE A 200 -8.68 4.90 10.78
N PHE A 201 -7.88 5.24 11.79
CA PHE A 201 -6.43 5.02 11.75
C PHE A 201 -6.00 3.57 11.95
N ASN A 202 -6.88 2.65 12.37
CA ASN A 202 -6.52 1.23 12.51
C ASN A 202 -6.26 0.55 11.17
N GLU A 203 -6.97 1.00 10.12
CA GLU A 203 -6.83 0.48 8.75
C GLU A 203 -5.83 1.31 7.92
N ALA A 204 -5.27 2.36 8.50
CA ALA A 204 -4.41 3.28 7.77
C ALA A 204 -3.06 2.62 7.47
N THR A 205 -2.70 2.57 6.19
CA THR A 205 -1.37 2.15 5.77
C THR A 205 -0.47 3.35 5.57
N PHE A 206 0.75 3.25 6.10
CA PHE A 206 1.77 4.27 5.97
C PHE A 206 2.69 3.93 4.81
N GLY A 207 3.09 4.96 4.08
CA GLY A 207 4.00 4.85 2.97
C GLY A 207 4.89 6.08 2.81
N LEU A 208 5.80 6.00 1.86
CA LEU A 208 6.55 7.16 1.38
C LEU A 208 6.16 7.46 -0.05
N THR A 209 6.01 8.74 -0.36
CA THR A 209 5.77 9.26 -1.70
C THR A 209 6.95 10.12 -2.11
N PHE A 210 7.51 9.82 -3.27
CA PHE A 210 8.58 10.59 -3.91
C PHE A 210 7.99 11.33 -5.10
N LYS A 211 8.31 12.62 -5.22
CA LYS A 211 7.94 13.48 -6.33
C LYS A 211 9.14 13.75 -7.22
N PHE A 212 8.96 13.65 -8.54
CA PHE A 212 9.96 13.93 -9.57
C PHE A 212 9.44 14.91 -10.62
#